data_AF-A0A924CR86-F1
#
_entry.id   AF-A0A924CR86-F1
#
_cell.length_a   1.000
_cell.length_b   1.000
_cell.length_c   1.000
_cell.angle_alpha   90.00
_cell.angle_beta   90.00
_cell.angle_gamma   90.00
#
_symmetry.space_group_name_H-M   'P 1'
#
loop_
_entity.id
_entity.type
_entity.pdbx_description
1 polymer ?
#
loop_
_entity_poly.entity_id
_entity_poly.type
_entity_poly.pdbx_seq_one_letter_code
_entity_poly.pdbx_strand_id
1 'polypeptide(L)'
;MIFSKLNQDASFFFNSILESFVDGILITTNTDQVLYANTIAQQFYRQNSISIPDEILKLHRYILEDSDHALILESELTIAHKIYRIRVQRIDLSTSDENCLLTRIENQAESRHHLAYLEAQQYGLTTRESEVWELKRQQCSRQQIAQSLHVSIDTVKKHLGNIQMKRQNYRDGADLV
;
A
#
# COMPACT_ATOMS: atom_id res chain seq x y z
N MET A 1 -24.23 -7.47 -9.41
CA MET A 1 -23.42 -7.27 -10.64
C MET A 1 -23.38 -5.78 -10.92
N ILE A 2 -22.29 -5.09 -10.57
CA ILE A 2 -22.13 -3.62 -10.76
C ILE A 2 -22.05 -3.23 -12.24
N PHE A 3 -21.76 -4.20 -13.09
CA PHE A 3 -21.43 -3.96 -14.49
C PHE A 3 -22.54 -4.33 -15.47
N SER A 4 -23.75 -4.68 -15.02
CA SER A 4 -24.82 -5.14 -15.93
C SER A 4 -25.39 -4.06 -16.85
N LYS A 5 -25.07 -2.78 -16.59
CA LYS A 5 -25.46 -1.62 -17.43
C LYS A 5 -24.32 -1.04 -18.28
N LEU A 6 -23.09 -1.52 -18.11
CA LEU A 6 -21.94 -1.13 -18.94
C LEU A 6 -21.84 -2.12 -20.12
N ASN A 7 -21.50 -1.62 -21.31
CA ASN A 7 -21.13 -2.52 -22.41
C ASN A 7 -20.02 -3.48 -21.93
N GLN A 8 -20.02 -4.72 -22.40
CA GLN A 8 -19.12 -5.78 -21.95
C GLN A 8 -17.64 -5.37 -22.03
N ASP A 9 -17.27 -4.61 -23.05
CA ASP A 9 -15.91 -4.09 -23.25
C ASP A 9 -15.52 -3.05 -22.19
N ALA A 10 -16.43 -2.14 -21.84
CA ALA A 10 -16.19 -1.14 -20.79
C ALA A 10 -16.05 -1.80 -19.41
N SER A 11 -16.86 -2.83 -19.14
CA SER A 11 -16.77 -3.62 -17.91
C SER A 11 -15.45 -4.38 -17.80
N PHE A 12 -14.98 -4.98 -18.90
CA PHE A 12 -13.70 -5.68 -18.95
C PHE A 12 -12.52 -4.72 -18.74
N PHE A 13 -12.55 -3.57 -19.39
CA PHE A 13 -11.53 -2.53 -19.23
C PHE A 13 -11.45 -2.03 -17.78
N PHE A 14 -12.59 -1.74 -17.16
CA PHE A 14 -12.63 -1.27 -15.77
C PHE A 14 -12.08 -2.31 -14.80
N ASN A 15 -12.47 -3.57 -14.93
CA ASN A 15 -11.92 -4.66 -14.11
C ASN A 15 -10.42 -4.82 -14.33
N SER A 16 -9.95 -4.71 -15.57
CA SER A 16 -8.50 -4.79 -15.87
C SER A 16 -7.72 -3.67 -15.18
N ILE A 17 -8.28 -2.45 -15.13
CA ILE A 17 -7.70 -1.34 -14.37
C ILE A 17 -7.67 -1.67 -12.87
N LEU A 18 -8.80 -2.10 -12.29
CA LEU A 18 -8.89 -2.37 -10.84
C LEU A 18 -8.00 -3.54 -10.39
N GLU A 19 -7.82 -4.56 -11.23
CA GLU A 19 -6.88 -5.67 -10.98
C GLU A 19 -5.42 -5.26 -11.13
N SER A 20 -5.10 -4.19 -11.88
CA SER A 20 -3.72 -3.73 -12.07
C SER A 20 -3.12 -3.03 -10.84
N PHE A 21 -3.94 -2.68 -9.85
CA PHE A 21 -3.47 -2.04 -8.62
C PHE A 21 -2.68 -3.02 -7.75
N VAL A 22 -1.54 -2.55 -7.24
CA VAL A 22 -0.69 -3.28 -6.28
C VAL A 22 -1.38 -3.40 -4.91
N ASP A 23 -2.22 -2.43 -4.57
CA ASP A 23 -3.01 -2.44 -3.34
C ASP A 23 -4.26 -3.33 -3.48
N GLY A 24 -4.75 -3.82 -2.35
CA GLY A 24 -6.07 -4.42 -2.28
C GLY A 24 -7.13 -3.37 -2.55
N ILE A 25 -7.99 -3.61 -3.54
CA ILE A 25 -9.14 -2.77 -3.86
C ILE A 25 -10.40 -3.51 -3.45
N LEU A 26 -11.20 -2.89 -2.58
CA LEU A 26 -12.53 -3.32 -2.21
C LEU A 26 -13.52 -2.20 -2.54
N ILE A 27 -14.61 -2.56 -3.22
CA ILE A 27 -15.74 -1.66 -3.43
C ILE A 27 -16.94 -2.26 -2.71
N THR A 28 -17.62 -1.46 -1.90
CA THR A 28 -18.85 -1.85 -1.20
C THR A 28 -19.97 -0.85 -1.44
N THR A 29 -21.21 -1.28 -1.23
CA THR A 29 -22.35 -0.37 -1.04
C THR A 29 -22.22 0.38 0.30
N ASN A 30 -23.12 1.32 0.53
CA ASN A 30 -23.33 1.96 1.84
C ASN A 30 -23.84 1.01 2.94
N THR A 31 -24.28 -0.20 2.57
CA THR A 31 -24.71 -1.28 3.47
C THR A 31 -23.64 -2.36 3.66
N ASP A 32 -22.38 -2.05 3.31
CA ASP A 32 -21.22 -2.95 3.40
C ASP A 32 -21.33 -4.22 2.55
N GLN A 33 -22.24 -4.25 1.57
CA GLN A 33 -22.30 -5.33 0.60
C GLN A 33 -21.11 -5.23 -0.35
N VAL A 34 -20.30 -6.28 -0.42
CA VAL A 34 -19.15 -6.34 -1.34
C VAL A 34 -19.65 -6.36 -2.78
N LEU A 35 -19.29 -5.31 -3.49
CA LEU A 35 -19.56 -5.12 -4.90
C LEU A 35 -18.42 -5.70 -5.74
N TYR A 36 -17.18 -5.35 -5.39
CA TYR A 36 -16.00 -5.83 -6.09
C TYR A 36 -14.83 -5.96 -5.11
N ALA A 37 -13.96 -6.95 -5.36
CA ALA A 37 -12.68 -7.08 -4.67
C ALA A 37 -11.64 -7.58 -5.67
N ASN A 38 -10.53 -6.86 -5.82
CA ASN A 38 -9.45 -7.32 -6.68
C ASN A 38 -8.73 -8.53 -6.05
N THR A 39 -7.84 -9.16 -6.83
CA THR A 39 -7.10 -10.35 -6.38
C THR A 39 -6.36 -10.12 -5.06
N ILE A 40 -5.76 -8.94 -4.88
CA ILE A 40 -4.99 -8.59 -3.67
C ILE A 40 -5.92 -8.46 -2.45
N ALA A 41 -7.07 -7.79 -2.57
CA ALA A 41 -8.06 -7.70 -1.50
C ALA A 41 -8.64 -9.09 -1.15
N GLN A 42 -8.96 -9.92 -2.15
CA GLN A 42 -9.43 -11.28 -1.91
C GLN A 42 -8.41 -12.12 -1.14
N GLN A 43 -7.12 -12.00 -1.49
CA GLN A 43 -6.04 -12.67 -0.77
C GLN A 43 -5.92 -12.16 0.67
N PHE A 44 -6.02 -10.85 0.89
CA PHE A 44 -6.04 -10.26 2.23
C PHE A 44 -7.15 -10.87 3.10
N TYR A 45 -8.39 -10.96 2.61
CA TYR A 45 -9.49 -11.56 3.37
C TYR A 45 -9.31 -13.06 3.59
N ARG A 46 -8.86 -13.81 2.57
CA ARG A 46 -8.66 -15.27 2.66
C ARG A 46 -7.52 -15.65 3.60
N GLN A 47 -6.36 -15.01 3.48
CA GLN A 47 -5.17 -15.34 4.28
C GLN A 47 -5.39 -15.07 5.76
N ASN A 48 -6.16 -14.03 6.07
CA ASN A 48 -6.45 -13.64 7.43
C ASN A 48 -7.73 -14.29 7.97
N SER A 49 -8.50 -15.02 7.13
CA SER A 49 -9.79 -15.64 7.49
C SER A 49 -10.75 -14.67 8.21
N ILE A 50 -10.77 -13.42 7.76
CA ILE A 50 -11.57 -12.35 8.35
C ILE A 50 -12.69 -11.90 7.41
N SER A 51 -13.78 -11.40 7.99
CA SER A 51 -14.71 -10.51 7.30
C SER A 51 -14.12 -9.09 7.19
N ILE A 52 -14.88 -8.13 6.66
CA ILE A 52 -14.52 -6.71 6.73
C ILE A 52 -14.25 -6.35 8.21
N PRO A 53 -13.03 -5.88 8.57
CA PRO A 53 -12.70 -5.51 9.94
C PRO A 53 -13.55 -4.35 10.44
N ASP A 54 -13.80 -4.33 11.75
CA ASP A 54 -14.57 -3.26 12.40
C ASP A 54 -13.97 -1.88 12.16
N GLU A 55 -12.65 -1.76 12.05
CA GLU A 55 -11.95 -0.52 11.72
C GLU A 55 -12.39 0.01 10.35
N ILE A 56 -12.55 -0.86 9.35
CA ILE A 56 -13.02 -0.48 8.02
C ILE A 56 -14.49 -0.07 8.09
N LEU A 57 -15.32 -0.82 8.81
CA LEU A 57 -16.74 -0.50 9.01
C LEU A 57 -16.95 0.84 9.74
N LYS A 58 -16.07 1.18 10.70
CA LYS A 58 -16.07 2.49 11.36
C LYS A 58 -15.79 3.61 10.35
N LEU A 59 -14.76 3.45 9.52
CA LEU A 59 -14.45 4.43 8.46
C LEU A 59 -15.59 4.58 7.45
N HIS A 60 -16.23 3.48 7.06
CA HIS A 60 -17.40 3.50 6.19
C HIS A 60 -18.52 4.36 6.78
N ARG A 61 -18.88 4.15 8.06
CA ARG A 61 -19.89 4.96 8.74
C ARG A 61 -19.52 6.44 8.81
N TYR A 62 -18.28 6.76 9.20
CA TYR A 62 -17.82 8.15 9.27
C TYR A 62 -17.90 8.85 7.92
N ILE A 63 -17.46 8.18 6.86
CA ILE A 63 -17.59 8.73 5.52
C ILE A 63 -19.05 8.91 5.13
N LEU A 64 -19.95 7.99 5.47
CA LEU A 64 -21.38 8.09 5.14
C LEU A 64 -22.12 9.20 5.91
N GLU A 65 -21.64 9.58 7.10
CA GLU A 65 -22.18 10.69 7.89
C GLU A 65 -21.71 12.07 7.38
N ASP A 66 -20.56 12.14 6.71
CA ASP A 66 -20.04 13.40 6.17
C ASP A 66 -20.76 13.81 4.87
N SER A 67 -20.88 15.10 4.61
CA SER A 67 -21.46 15.62 3.35
C SER A 67 -20.40 15.89 2.27
N ASP A 68 -19.12 15.94 2.64
CA ASP A 68 -18.02 16.18 1.71
C ASP A 68 -17.67 14.92 0.91
N HIS A 69 -17.89 14.99 -0.40
CA HIS A 69 -17.59 13.90 -1.32
C HIS A 69 -16.09 13.74 -1.63
N ALA A 70 -15.24 14.71 -1.26
CA ALA A 70 -13.79 14.65 -1.44
C ALA A 70 -13.03 14.05 -0.25
N LEU A 71 -13.73 13.67 0.83
CA LEU A 71 -13.10 13.15 2.04
C LEU A 71 -12.50 11.75 1.82
N ILE A 72 -11.20 11.64 2.09
CA ILE A 72 -10.49 10.36 2.20
C ILE A 72 -10.12 10.16 3.67
N LEU A 73 -10.63 9.09 4.27
CA LEU A 73 -10.26 8.71 5.64
C LEU A 73 -9.18 7.63 5.60
N GLU A 74 -8.18 7.78 6.48
CA GLU A 74 -7.06 6.85 6.61
C GLU A 74 -7.04 6.25 8.03
N SER A 75 -6.73 4.95 8.11
CA SER A 75 -6.45 4.26 9.37
C SER A 75 -5.38 3.18 9.17
N GLU A 76 -4.78 2.72 10.25
CA GLU A 76 -3.85 1.60 10.26
C GLU A 76 -4.46 0.40 10.99
N LEU A 77 -4.30 -0.77 10.40
CA LEU A 77 -4.81 -2.03 10.89
C LEU A 77 -3.65 -2.99 11.05
N THR A 78 -3.48 -3.57 12.25
CA THR A 78 -2.46 -4.60 12.47
C THR A 78 -3.10 -5.98 12.45
N ILE A 79 -2.71 -6.83 11.50
CA ILE A 79 -3.14 -8.24 11.43
C ILE A 79 -1.91 -9.12 11.27
N ALA A 80 -1.81 -10.16 12.11
CA ALA A 80 -0.74 -11.15 12.05
C ALA A 80 0.67 -10.51 11.99
N HIS A 81 0.89 -9.46 12.79
CA HIS A 81 2.14 -8.67 12.85
C HIS A 81 2.47 -7.86 11.59
N LYS A 82 1.57 -7.79 10.61
CA LYS A 82 1.66 -6.90 9.45
C LYS A 82 0.78 -5.68 9.67
N ILE A 83 1.30 -4.52 9.30
CA ILE A 83 0.57 -3.24 9.34
C ILE A 83 0.02 -2.97 7.95
N TYR A 84 -1.30 -2.83 7.87
CA TYR A 84 -2.02 -2.45 6.67
C TYR A 84 -2.51 -1.02 6.83
N ARG A 85 -2.27 -0.20 5.81
CA ARG A 85 -2.90 1.10 5.71
C ARG A 85 -4.21 0.94 4.97
N ILE A 86 -5.29 1.39 5.59
CA ILE A 86 -6.63 1.40 5.02
C ILE A 86 -6.96 2.83 4.64
N ARG A 87 -7.39 3.05 3.40
CA ARG A 87 -7.96 4.32 2.95
C ARG A 87 -9.35 4.09 2.40
N VAL A 88 -10.32 4.85 2.89
CA VAL A 88 -11.70 4.79 2.45
C VAL A 88 -12.06 6.12 1.82
N GLN A 89 -12.78 6.09 0.72
CA GLN A 89 -13.35 7.27 0.08
C GLN A 89 -14.69 6.94 -0.57
N ARG A 90 -15.54 7.96 -0.75
CA ARG A 90 -16.74 7.79 -1.58
C ARG A 90 -16.36 7.75 -3.05
N ILE A 91 -17.08 6.94 -3.81
CA ILE A 91 -17.05 6.96 -5.27
C ILE A 91 -18.48 7.00 -5.80
N ASP A 92 -18.70 7.87 -6.78
CA ASP A 92 -19.95 7.90 -7.53
C ASP A 92 -19.82 6.99 -8.74
N LEU A 93 -20.43 5.82 -8.63
CA LEU A 93 -20.63 4.93 -9.75
C LEU A 93 -22.02 5.27 -10.31
N SER A 94 -22.06 6.25 -11.22
CA SER A 94 -23.23 6.85 -11.93
C SER A 94 -24.31 5.91 -12.51
N THR A 95 -24.25 4.62 -12.20
CA THR A 95 -25.16 3.53 -12.55
C THR A 95 -26.16 3.15 -11.43
N SER A 96 -26.01 3.66 -10.20
CA SER A 96 -26.92 3.42 -9.05
C SER A 96 -27.07 4.66 -8.16
N ASP A 97 -28.27 4.88 -7.57
CA ASP A 97 -28.52 5.89 -6.52
C ASP A 97 -27.77 5.58 -5.19
N GLU A 98 -27.01 4.49 -5.14
CA GLU A 98 -26.26 4.06 -3.97
C GLU A 98 -24.83 4.60 -4.02
N ASN A 99 -24.53 5.52 -3.09
CA ASN A 99 -23.16 5.95 -2.81
C ASN A 99 -22.30 4.72 -2.49
N CYS A 100 -21.30 4.47 -3.32
CA CYS A 100 -20.37 3.36 -3.13
C CYS A 100 -19.14 3.84 -2.37
N LEU A 101 -18.50 2.91 -1.66
CA LEU A 101 -17.28 3.15 -0.93
C LEU A 101 -16.14 2.38 -1.59
N LEU A 102 -15.03 3.07 -1.81
CA LEU A 102 -13.77 2.49 -2.26
C LEU A 102 -12.83 2.40 -1.06
N THR A 103 -12.43 1.17 -0.75
CA THR A 103 -11.46 0.86 0.30
C THR A 103 -10.19 0.32 -0.33
N ARG A 104 -9.08 1.04 -0.12
CA ARG A 104 -7.73 0.61 -0.49
C ARG A 104 -7.03 0.01 0.72
N ILE A 105 -6.41 -1.15 0.52
CA ILE A 105 -5.71 -1.95 1.53
C ILE A 105 -4.26 -2.08 1.10
N GLU A 106 -3.38 -1.29 1.69
CA GLU A 106 -1.95 -1.28 1.39
C GLU A 106 -1.20 -2.09 2.47
N ASN A 107 -0.45 -3.14 2.08
CA ASN A 107 0.52 -3.77 2.96
C ASN A 107 1.77 -2.88 3.06
N GLN A 108 1.93 -2.19 4.19
CA GLN A 108 3.02 -1.22 4.32
C GLN A 108 4.42 -1.85 4.27
N ALA A 109 4.57 -3.12 4.68
CA ALA A 109 5.86 -3.79 4.63
C ALA A 109 6.30 -4.05 3.18
N GLU A 110 5.39 -4.56 2.35
CA GLU A 110 5.64 -4.79 0.91
C GLU A 110 5.87 -3.47 0.16
N SER A 111 5.08 -2.44 0.46
CA SER A 111 5.27 -1.09 -0.09
C SER A 111 6.67 -0.54 0.23
N ARG A 112 7.12 -0.66 1.48
CA ARG A 112 8.48 -0.25 1.90
C ARG A 112 9.57 -1.09 1.23
N HIS A 113 9.36 -2.39 1.05
CA HIS A 113 10.29 -3.28 0.36
C HIS A 113 10.46 -2.87 -1.11
N HIS A 114 9.37 -2.69 -1.86
CA HIS A 114 9.44 -2.25 -3.26
C HIS A 114 10.13 -0.89 -3.40
N LEU A 115 9.83 0.05 -2.52
CA LEU A 115 10.49 1.36 -2.54
C LEU A 115 11.99 1.23 -2.24
N ALA A 116 12.38 0.41 -1.28
CA ALA A 116 13.79 0.15 -0.98
C ALA A 116 14.52 -0.46 -2.18
N TYR A 117 13.88 -1.39 -2.89
CA TYR A 117 14.42 -2.01 -4.09
C TYR A 117 14.66 -0.97 -5.21
N LEU A 118 13.67 -0.13 -5.49
CA LEU A 118 13.79 0.92 -6.50
C LEU A 118 14.88 1.94 -6.14
N GLU A 119 14.90 2.40 -4.88
CA GLU A 119 15.94 3.31 -4.38
C GLU A 119 17.34 2.68 -4.49
N ALA A 120 17.47 1.39 -4.22
CA ALA A 120 18.74 0.69 -4.32
C ALA A 120 19.30 0.69 -5.75
N GLN A 121 18.43 0.48 -6.74
CA GLN A 121 18.79 0.57 -8.15
C GLN A 121 19.15 2.02 -8.52
N GLN A 122 18.31 2.98 -8.14
CA GLN A 122 18.46 4.40 -8.45
C GLN A 122 19.77 4.99 -7.91
N TYR A 123 20.18 4.60 -6.71
CA TYR A 123 21.42 5.07 -6.08
C TYR A 123 22.66 4.23 -6.44
N GLY A 124 22.51 3.15 -7.23
CA GLY A 124 23.62 2.24 -7.55
C GLY A 124 24.21 1.57 -6.29
N LEU A 125 23.34 1.11 -5.38
CA LEU A 125 23.77 0.42 -4.17
C LEU A 125 24.36 -0.96 -4.51
N THR A 126 25.40 -1.36 -3.77
CA THR A 126 25.90 -2.74 -3.82
C THR A 126 24.91 -3.69 -3.15
N THR A 127 25.00 -5.00 -3.40
CA THR A 127 24.12 -6.00 -2.76
C THR A 127 24.05 -5.85 -1.24
N ARG A 128 25.20 -5.67 -0.57
CA ARG A 128 25.24 -5.48 0.90
C ARG A 128 24.65 -4.16 1.35
N GLU A 129 24.80 -3.11 0.56
CA GLU A 129 24.17 -1.82 0.85
C GLU A 129 22.65 -1.91 0.64
N SER A 130 22.17 -2.65 -0.37
CA SER A 130 20.75 -2.89 -0.61
C SER A 130 20.10 -3.64 0.55
N GLU A 131 20.73 -4.70 1.06
CA GLU A 131 20.27 -5.44 2.24
C GLU A 131 20.14 -4.54 3.49
N VAL A 132 21.17 -3.71 3.74
CA VAL A 132 21.16 -2.73 4.83
C VAL A 132 20.07 -1.67 4.61
N TRP A 133 19.89 -1.21 3.38
CA TRP A 133 18.92 -0.18 3.01
C TRP A 133 17.49 -0.67 3.18
N GLU A 134 17.18 -1.89 2.77
CA GLU A 134 15.87 -2.52 2.93
C GLU A 134 15.45 -2.57 4.39
N LEU A 135 16.29 -3.13 5.26
CA LEU A 135 16.01 -3.19 6.70
C LEU A 135 15.91 -1.79 7.32
N LYS A 136 16.70 -0.83 6.82
CA LYS A 136 16.60 0.56 7.26
C LYS A 136 15.27 1.19 6.87
N ARG A 137 14.75 0.91 5.66
CA ARG A 137 13.43 1.36 5.19
C ARG A 137 12.30 0.72 5.98
N GLN A 138 12.48 -0.50 6.48
CA GLN A 138 11.58 -1.16 7.43
C GLN A 138 11.69 -0.61 8.87
N GLN A 139 12.39 0.51 9.08
CA GLN A 139 12.57 1.18 10.36
C GLN A 139 13.38 0.40 11.41
N CYS A 140 14.14 -0.63 11.01
CA CYS A 140 15.03 -1.34 11.92
C CYS A 140 16.13 -0.42 12.48
N SER A 141 16.45 -0.61 13.75
CA SER A 141 17.58 0.03 14.40
C SER A 141 18.91 -0.54 13.87
N ARG A 142 20.02 0.20 14.04
CA ARG A 142 21.35 -0.30 13.62
C ARG A 142 21.72 -1.63 14.29
N GLN A 143 21.27 -1.83 15.53
CA GLN A 143 21.46 -3.07 16.27
C GLN A 143 20.67 -4.22 15.64
N GLN A 144 19.39 -3.99 15.31
CA GLN A 144 18.54 -4.98 14.65
C GLN A 144 19.09 -5.36 13.27
N ILE A 145 19.57 -4.38 12.50
CA ILE A 145 20.21 -4.62 11.20
C ILE A 145 21.49 -5.45 11.35
N ALA A 146 22.35 -5.08 12.31
CA ALA A 146 23.59 -5.81 12.58
C ALA A 146 23.32 -7.28 12.95
N GLN A 147 22.32 -7.50 13.81
CA GLN A 147 21.88 -8.84 14.19
C GLN A 147 21.30 -9.62 13.00
N SER A 148 20.43 -9.00 12.20
CA SER A 148 19.76 -9.63 11.05
C SER A 148 20.73 -10.02 9.92
N LEU A 149 21.78 -9.23 9.71
CA LEU A 149 22.77 -9.47 8.66
C LEU A 149 24.04 -10.16 9.16
N HIS A 150 24.10 -10.51 10.46
CA HIS A 150 25.27 -11.11 11.11
C HIS A 150 26.57 -10.31 10.90
N VAL A 151 26.49 -8.99 11.06
CA VAL A 151 27.63 -8.05 10.96
C VAL A 151 27.76 -7.19 12.20
N SER A 152 28.88 -6.47 12.35
CA SER A 152 29.03 -5.51 13.45
C SER A 152 28.19 -4.24 13.23
N ILE A 153 27.81 -3.58 14.32
CA ILE A 153 27.11 -2.28 14.27
C ILE A 153 27.94 -1.24 13.49
N ASP A 154 29.27 -1.29 13.58
CA ASP A 154 30.14 -0.35 12.86
C ASP A 154 30.15 -0.62 11.35
N THR A 155 30.01 -1.88 10.93
CA THR A 155 29.82 -2.24 9.52
C THR A 155 28.50 -1.67 9.00
N VAL A 156 27.42 -1.76 9.78
CA VAL A 156 26.13 -1.13 9.44
C VAL A 156 26.27 0.39 9.32
N LYS A 157 26.95 1.06 10.26
CA LYS A 157 27.21 2.51 10.18
C LYS A 157 27.97 2.87 8.91
N LYS A 158 29.00 2.09 8.55
CA LYS A 158 29.78 2.28 7.32
C LYS A 158 28.91 2.17 6.08
N HIS A 159 28.10 1.11 5.95
CA HIS A 159 27.19 0.94 4.83
C HIS A 159 26.17 2.08 4.73
N LEU A 160 25.56 2.49 5.85
CA LEU A 160 24.64 3.63 5.87
C LEU A 160 25.31 4.94 5.45
N GLY A 161 26.58 5.16 5.84
CA GLY A 161 27.36 6.31 5.39
C GLY A 161 27.59 6.30 3.88
N ASN A 162 27.98 5.16 3.32
CA ASN A 162 28.14 5.00 1.87
C ASN A 162 26.83 5.23 1.11
N ILE A 163 25.72 4.67 1.59
CA ILE A 163 24.39 4.87 1.00
C ILE A 163 24.02 6.35 0.99
N GLN A 164 24.29 7.08 2.09
CA GLN A 164 24.00 8.50 2.16
C GLN A 164 24.83 9.31 1.15
N MET A 165 26.11 8.98 0.94
CA MET A 165 26.93 9.60 -0.10
C MET A 165 26.38 9.33 -1.51
N LYS A 166 26.05 8.07 -1.82
CA LYS A 166 25.48 7.70 -3.13
C LYS A 166 24.15 8.38 -3.41
N ARG A 167 23.29 8.46 -2.40
CA ARG A 167 22.01 9.17 -2.47
C ARG A 167 22.18 10.68 -2.68
N GLN A 168 23.19 11.29 -2.05
CA GLN A 168 23.49 12.69 -2.27
C GLN A 168 24.00 12.94 -3.69
N ASN A 169 24.95 12.13 -4.16
CA ASN A 169 25.46 12.22 -5.53
C ASN A 169 24.34 12.06 -6.58
N TYR A 170 23.38 11.16 -6.34
CA TYR A 170 22.22 11.00 -7.21
C TYR A 170 21.36 12.27 -7.26
N ARG A 171 21.11 12.91 -6.11
CA ARG A 171 20.34 14.17 -6.04
C ARG A 171 21.06 15.30 -6.75
N ASP A 172 22.34 15.50 -6.46
CA ASP A 172 23.14 16.57 -7.05
C ASP A 172 23.31 16.39 -8.57
N GLY A 173 23.35 15.15 -9.06
CA GLY A 173 23.35 14.84 -10.48
C GLY A 173 21.99 14.98 -11.16
N ALA A 174 20.88 14.84 -10.43
CA ALA A 174 19.53 15.03 -10.94
C ALA A 174 19.15 16.51 -11.09
N ASP A 175 19.77 17.41 -10.30
CA ASP A 175 19.57 18.87 -10.40
C ASP A 175 20.34 19.50 -11.59
N LEU A 176 21.12 18.70 -12.34
CA LEU A 176 21.92 19.12 -13.49
C LEU A 176 21.33 18.71 -14.86
N VAL A 177 20.12 18.14 -14.86
CA VAL A 177 19.38 17.70 -16.07
C VAL A 177 18.06 18.46 -16.17
#